data_AF-A0A3N4KKZ1-F1
#
_entry.id   AF-A0A3N4KKZ1-F1
#
_cell.length_a   1.000
_cell.length_b   1.000
_cell.length_c   1.000
_cell.angle_alpha   90.00
_cell.angle_beta   90.00
_cell.angle_gamma   90.00
#
_symmetry.space_group_name_H-M   'P 1'
#
loop_
_entity.id
_entity.type
_entity.pdbx_description
1 polymer ?
#
loop_
_entity_poly.entity_id
_entity_poly.type
_entity_poly.pdbx_seq_one_letter_code
_entity_poly.pdbx_strand_id
1 'polypeptide(L)'
;MGPTNPFSRDPDAQHNILAYKIFTLISFLLSFVTAIVYTHSPPLDGSYTNGTIFGISNLHVTPFTQSHVFVSIYWIVLYILQVGYIWHLFSGNEAHVKAAASVGSHFILFNLLHFAWIMLWCRSHFFLSEVVQVIQFLQLTALYLRHSTLPRWIHTPVVAMPLTFTFFLVVWNGAVMVHCHDLICRILANIAIWGIVVYAGFFLAVFKDWHVGFATAFLSAGLGVGQFFTKTIALQWPFAFAIMSIVFVSTCAVAFPEVFGASEAREGGERAPLLREDA
;
A
#
# COMPACT_ATOMS: atom_id res chain seq x y z
N MET A 1 -8.19 40.02 0.06
CA MET A 1 -8.16 38.58 -0.26
C MET A 1 -6.77 38.08 0.07
N GLY A 2 -6.60 37.45 1.23
CA GLY A 2 -5.29 36.87 1.61
C GLY A 2 -5.01 35.60 0.78
N PRO A 3 -3.74 35.26 0.56
CA PRO A 3 -3.37 34.05 -0.18
C PRO A 3 -3.92 32.82 0.54
N THR A 4 -4.80 32.08 -0.14
CA THR A 4 -5.34 30.80 0.32
C THR A 4 -4.16 29.83 0.43
N ASN A 5 -3.86 29.38 1.65
CA ASN A 5 -2.79 28.41 1.88
C ASN A 5 -3.15 27.09 1.15
N PRO A 6 -2.37 26.65 0.14
CA PRO A 6 -2.64 25.42 -0.60
C PRO A 6 -2.49 24.16 0.27
N PHE A 7 -1.96 24.29 1.49
CA PHE A 7 -1.82 23.24 2.49
C PHE A 7 -2.91 23.26 3.57
N SER A 8 -3.86 24.21 3.52
CA SER A 8 -4.97 24.24 4.47
C SER A 8 -5.89 23.03 4.29
N ARG A 9 -6.52 22.58 5.39
CA ARG A 9 -7.49 21.47 5.38
C ARG A 9 -8.62 21.82 4.40
N ASP A 10 -8.98 20.86 3.56
CA ASP A 10 -10.03 21.02 2.55
C ASP A 10 -11.36 21.41 3.23
N PRO A 11 -11.85 22.64 3.05
CA PRO A 11 -13.12 23.07 3.65
C PRO A 11 -14.33 22.35 3.02
N ASP A 12 -14.18 21.80 1.81
CA ASP A 12 -15.26 21.15 1.06
C ASP A 12 -15.59 19.75 1.60
N ALA A 13 -14.68 19.12 2.35
CA ALA A 13 -14.92 17.84 3.04
C ALA A 13 -16.09 17.92 4.04
N GLN A 14 -16.43 19.13 4.50
CA GLN A 14 -17.53 19.36 5.46
C GLN A 14 -18.91 19.46 4.80
N HIS A 15 -19.02 19.83 3.53
CA HIS A 15 -20.31 20.27 2.97
C HIS A 15 -21.25 19.14 2.54
N ASN A 16 -20.79 17.88 2.46
CA ASN A 16 -21.69 16.75 2.14
C ASN A 16 -21.20 15.39 2.67
N ILE A 17 -21.27 15.18 3.99
CA ILE A 17 -20.93 13.89 4.64
C ILE A 17 -21.75 12.73 4.04
N LEU A 18 -22.99 12.99 3.63
CA LEU A 18 -23.85 11.99 3.00
C LEU A 18 -23.28 11.55 1.64
N ALA A 19 -22.86 12.47 0.78
CA ALA A 19 -22.19 12.13 -0.47
C ALA A 19 -20.92 11.31 -0.23
N TYR A 20 -20.09 11.69 0.75
CA TYR A 20 -18.90 10.90 1.11
C TYR A 20 -19.25 9.48 1.54
N LYS A 21 -20.28 9.29 2.37
CA LYS A 21 -20.77 7.97 2.78
C LYS A 21 -21.18 7.12 1.57
N ILE A 22 -21.97 7.70 0.67
CA ILE A 22 -22.49 7.03 -0.52
C ILE A 22 -21.34 6.67 -1.48
N PHE A 23 -20.51 7.64 -1.86
CA PHE A 23 -19.41 7.40 -2.81
C PHE A 23 -18.34 6.47 -2.23
N THR A 24 -18.05 6.55 -0.94
CA THR A 24 -17.14 5.60 -0.26
C THR A 24 -17.66 4.18 -0.38
N LEU A 25 -18.94 3.95 -0.09
CA LEU A 25 -19.54 2.62 -0.15
C LEU A 25 -19.60 2.09 -1.60
N ILE A 26 -20.06 2.92 -2.54
CA ILE A 26 -20.18 2.53 -3.96
C ILE A 26 -18.81 2.21 -4.54
N SER A 27 -17.81 3.09 -4.34
CA SER A 27 -16.47 2.87 -4.87
C SER A 27 -15.81 1.63 -4.26
N PHE A 28 -15.96 1.42 -2.95
CA PHE A 28 -15.48 0.21 -2.27
C PHE A 28 -16.12 -1.05 -2.84
N LEU A 29 -17.45 -1.10 -2.92
CA LEU A 29 -18.17 -2.26 -3.46
C LEU A 29 -17.80 -2.53 -4.91
N LEU A 30 -17.67 -1.49 -5.73
CA LEU A 30 -17.24 -1.61 -7.12
C LEU A 30 -15.86 -2.28 -7.20
N SER A 31 -14.90 -1.78 -6.43
CA SER A 31 -13.53 -2.31 -6.41
C SER A 31 -13.47 -3.75 -5.87
N PHE A 32 -14.12 -4.01 -4.74
CA PHE A 32 -14.18 -5.31 -4.07
C PHE A 32 -14.84 -6.39 -4.91
N VAL A 33 -16.04 -6.13 -5.45
CA VAL A 33 -16.77 -7.08 -6.30
C VAL A 33 -15.98 -7.37 -7.57
N THR A 34 -15.40 -6.34 -8.19
CA THR A 34 -14.59 -6.49 -9.41
C THR A 34 -13.36 -7.37 -9.14
N ALA A 35 -12.68 -7.18 -8.00
CA ALA A 35 -11.54 -8.02 -7.61
C ALA A 35 -11.93 -9.49 -7.44
N ILE A 36 -13.08 -9.78 -6.81
CA ILE A 36 -13.58 -11.15 -6.65
C ILE A 36 -13.94 -11.75 -8.02
N VAL A 37 -14.74 -11.05 -8.82
CA VAL A 37 -15.19 -11.54 -10.12
C VAL A 37 -14.01 -11.85 -11.02
N TYR A 38 -13.07 -10.91 -11.18
CA TYR A 38 -11.92 -11.12 -12.06
C TYR A 38 -10.81 -12.00 -11.48
N THR A 39 -10.91 -12.41 -10.22
CA THR A 39 -10.09 -13.52 -9.69
C THR A 39 -10.54 -14.87 -10.25
N HIS A 40 -11.84 -15.05 -10.48
CA HIS A 40 -12.43 -16.33 -10.90
C HIS A 40 -12.84 -16.38 -12.37
N SER A 41 -13.25 -15.27 -12.96
CA SER A 41 -13.84 -15.20 -14.30
C SER A 41 -13.11 -14.17 -15.16
N PRO A 42 -12.55 -14.57 -16.31
CA PRO A 42 -11.89 -13.64 -17.22
C PRO A 42 -12.93 -12.75 -17.95
N PRO A 43 -12.53 -11.56 -18.44
CA PRO A 43 -13.39 -10.76 -19.31
C PRO A 43 -13.65 -11.49 -20.64
N LEU A 44 -14.88 -11.43 -21.11
CA LEU A 44 -15.30 -12.03 -22.39
C LEU A 44 -15.03 -11.09 -23.58
N ASP A 45 -14.68 -9.84 -23.29
CA ASP A 45 -14.46 -8.74 -24.21
C ASP A 45 -12.99 -8.33 -24.25
N GLY A 46 -12.48 -7.96 -25.43
CA GLY A 46 -11.12 -7.43 -25.59
C GLY A 46 -10.43 -7.89 -26.87
N SER A 47 -9.50 -7.10 -27.37
CA SER A 47 -8.70 -7.40 -28.57
C SER A 47 -7.41 -8.17 -28.27
N TYR A 48 -7.00 -8.24 -26.99
CA TYR A 48 -5.79 -8.89 -26.54
C TYR A 48 -6.10 -10.16 -25.74
N THR A 49 -5.07 -10.88 -25.29
CA THR A 49 -5.24 -12.03 -24.41
C THR A 49 -5.93 -11.60 -23.12
N ASN A 50 -7.13 -12.14 -22.89
CA ASN A 50 -7.91 -11.90 -21.69
C ASN A 50 -7.67 -13.01 -20.66
N GLY A 51 -7.72 -12.66 -19.38
CA GLY A 51 -7.50 -13.60 -18.30
C GLY A 51 -8.03 -13.09 -16.97
N THR A 52 -8.04 -13.98 -15.97
CA THR A 52 -8.23 -13.57 -14.59
C THR A 52 -6.99 -12.81 -14.09
N ILE A 53 -7.10 -12.11 -12.96
CA ILE A 53 -5.99 -11.36 -12.35
C ILE A 53 -4.74 -12.25 -12.24
N PHE A 54 -4.91 -13.44 -11.67
CA PHE A 54 -3.86 -14.44 -11.52
C PHE A 54 -3.56 -15.22 -12.79
N GLY A 55 -4.52 -15.36 -13.71
CA GLY A 55 -4.32 -15.97 -15.02
C GLY A 55 -3.31 -15.18 -15.86
N ILE A 56 -3.50 -13.87 -15.98
CA ILE A 56 -2.55 -12.97 -16.67
C ILE A 56 -1.18 -12.99 -15.98
N SER A 57 -1.16 -13.03 -14.65
CA SER A 57 0.08 -13.16 -13.87
C SER A 57 0.87 -14.43 -14.18
N ASN A 58 0.19 -15.56 -14.43
CA ASN A 58 0.85 -16.82 -14.76
C ASN A 58 1.33 -16.87 -16.22
N LEU A 59 0.67 -16.12 -17.11
CA LEU A 59 1.10 -15.98 -18.50
C LEU A 59 2.35 -15.09 -18.63
N HIS A 60 2.48 -14.06 -17.78
CA HIS A 60 3.57 -13.09 -17.81
C HIS A 60 4.39 -13.15 -16.53
N VAL A 61 5.14 -14.24 -16.37
CA VAL A 61 6.03 -14.44 -15.23
C VAL A 61 7.23 -13.50 -15.32
N THR A 62 7.48 -12.77 -14.23
CA THR A 62 8.62 -11.85 -14.10
C THR A 62 9.37 -12.11 -12.79
N PRO A 63 10.59 -11.57 -12.63
CA PRO A 63 11.28 -11.54 -11.33
C PRO A 63 10.46 -10.97 -10.16
N PHE A 64 9.42 -10.18 -10.45
CA PHE A 64 8.59 -9.53 -9.42
C PHE A 64 7.23 -10.21 -9.24
N THR A 65 6.97 -11.33 -9.92
CA THR A 65 5.75 -12.10 -9.74
C THR A 65 5.71 -12.71 -8.33
N GLN A 66 4.69 -12.34 -7.55
CA GLN A 66 4.51 -12.79 -6.17
C GLN A 66 3.65 -14.06 -6.09
N SER A 67 3.72 -14.76 -4.96
CA SER A 67 2.79 -15.84 -4.63
C SER A 67 1.37 -15.31 -4.57
N HIS A 68 0.47 -15.91 -5.36
CA HIS A 68 -0.95 -15.56 -5.40
C HIS A 68 -1.61 -15.74 -4.04
N VAL A 69 -1.20 -16.74 -3.26
CA VAL A 69 -1.70 -17.00 -1.90
C VAL A 69 -1.40 -15.82 -0.98
N PHE A 70 -0.17 -15.31 -0.98
CA PHE A 70 0.21 -14.16 -0.16
C PHE A 70 -0.54 -12.89 -0.59
N VAL A 71 -0.64 -12.64 -1.90
CA VAL A 71 -1.40 -11.50 -2.42
C VAL A 71 -2.87 -11.60 -2.00
N SER A 72 -3.49 -12.79 -2.08
CA SER A 72 -4.86 -13.00 -1.64
C SER A 72 -5.04 -12.75 -0.13
N ILE A 73 -4.15 -13.27 0.72
CA ILE A 73 -4.20 -13.03 2.17
C ILE A 73 -4.09 -11.53 2.46
N TYR A 74 -3.15 -10.84 1.79
CA TYR A 74 -2.95 -9.41 1.94
C TYR A 74 -4.24 -8.62 1.66
N TRP A 75 -4.89 -8.92 0.53
CA TRP A 75 -6.13 -8.25 0.12
C TRP A 75 -7.31 -8.59 1.01
N ILE A 76 -7.45 -9.84 1.47
CA ILE A 76 -8.50 -10.22 2.43
C ILE A 76 -8.36 -9.40 3.72
N VAL A 77 -7.15 -9.33 4.28
CA VAL A 77 -6.88 -8.52 5.48
C VAL A 77 -7.14 -7.04 5.21
N LEU A 78 -6.68 -6.52 4.07
CA LEU A 78 -6.91 -5.13 3.68
C LEU A 78 -8.41 -4.80 3.60
N TYR A 79 -9.21 -5.65 2.95
CA TYR A 79 -10.66 -5.43 2.83
C TYR A 79 -11.35 -5.47 4.19
N ILE A 80 -10.97 -6.38 5.10
CA ILE A 80 -11.50 -6.40 6.47
C ILE A 80 -11.20 -5.08 7.19
N LEU A 81 -9.97 -4.58 7.10
CA LEU A 81 -9.58 -3.32 7.72
C LEU A 81 -10.29 -2.13 7.08
N GLN A 82 -10.52 -2.16 5.75
CA GLN A 82 -11.26 -1.13 5.03
C GLN A 82 -12.74 -1.09 5.41
N VAL A 83 -13.37 -2.25 5.66
CA VAL A 83 -14.72 -2.29 6.24
C VAL A 83 -14.74 -1.62 7.62
N GLY A 84 -13.72 -1.85 8.45
CA GLY A 84 -13.55 -1.16 9.73
C GLY A 84 -13.42 0.37 9.57
N TYR A 85 -12.64 0.83 8.59
CA TYR A 85 -12.58 2.25 8.24
C TYR A 85 -13.94 2.82 7.82
N ILE A 86 -14.67 2.11 6.93
CA ILE A 86 -16.00 2.53 6.47
C ILE A 86 -16.97 2.62 7.65
N TRP A 87 -16.93 1.67 8.58
CA TRP A 87 -17.74 1.69 9.80
C TRP A 87 -17.56 2.99 10.60
N HIS A 88 -16.33 3.50 10.73
CA HIS A 88 -16.07 4.77 11.42
C HIS A 88 -16.75 5.98 10.77
N LEU A 89 -16.95 5.95 9.46
CA LEU A 89 -17.68 6.99 8.73
C LEU A 89 -19.18 7.04 9.13
N PHE A 90 -19.74 5.92 9.60
CA PHE A 90 -21.10 5.80 10.10
C PHE A 90 -21.23 5.87 11.63
N SER A 91 -20.11 6.07 12.34
CA SER A 91 -20.14 6.15 13.81
C SER A 91 -20.87 7.41 14.31
N GLY A 92 -21.46 7.33 15.51
CA GLY A 92 -22.08 8.48 16.18
C GLY A 92 -21.08 9.49 16.76
N ASN A 93 -19.77 9.21 16.68
CA ASN A 93 -18.73 10.08 17.22
C ASN A 93 -18.19 11.02 16.14
N GLU A 94 -18.43 12.32 16.30
CA GLU A 94 -17.98 13.34 15.35
C GLU A 94 -16.48 13.33 15.07
N ALA A 95 -15.64 13.01 16.08
CA ALA A 95 -14.20 12.99 15.90
C ALA A 95 -13.76 11.87 14.93
N HIS A 96 -14.40 10.70 15.03
CA HIS A 96 -14.14 9.59 14.10
C HIS A 96 -14.63 9.90 12.69
N VAL A 97 -15.82 10.49 12.56
CA VAL A 97 -16.38 10.88 11.25
C VAL A 97 -15.52 11.95 10.59
N LYS A 98 -15.08 12.99 11.32
CA LYS A 98 -14.20 14.05 10.79
C LYS A 98 -12.84 13.51 10.34
N ALA A 99 -12.24 12.62 11.14
CA ALA A 99 -10.97 11.98 10.77
C ALA A 99 -11.13 11.12 9.52
N ALA A 100 -12.19 10.30 9.42
CA ALA A 100 -12.45 9.47 8.25
C ALA A 100 -12.79 10.30 7.01
N ALA A 101 -13.62 11.34 7.14
CA ALA A 101 -13.99 12.22 6.03
C ALA A 101 -12.78 12.96 5.43
N SER A 102 -11.76 13.28 6.25
CA SER A 102 -10.55 13.96 5.77
C SER A 102 -9.73 13.16 4.75
N VAL A 103 -9.91 11.84 4.70
CA VAL A 103 -9.25 10.95 3.72
C VAL A 103 -10.24 10.29 2.75
N GLY A 104 -11.53 10.64 2.83
CA GLY A 104 -12.60 10.00 2.08
C GLY A 104 -12.42 10.12 0.57
N SER A 105 -12.06 11.31 0.08
CA SER A 105 -11.84 11.55 -1.36
C SER A 105 -10.69 10.69 -1.91
N HIS A 106 -9.61 10.56 -1.14
CA HIS A 106 -8.47 9.71 -1.49
C HIS A 106 -8.83 8.22 -1.48
N PHE A 107 -9.65 7.77 -0.53
CA PHE A 107 -10.13 6.40 -0.50
C PHE A 107 -11.04 6.08 -1.69
N ILE A 108 -11.95 7.00 -2.04
CA ILE A 108 -12.81 6.86 -3.22
C ILE A 108 -11.96 6.76 -4.49
N LEU A 109 -11.00 7.69 -4.65
CA LEU A 109 -10.10 7.69 -5.80
C LEU A 109 -9.25 6.42 -5.86
N PHE A 110 -8.75 5.93 -4.72
CA PHE A 110 -8.03 4.65 -4.64
C PHE A 110 -8.87 3.50 -5.20
N ASN A 111 -10.12 3.38 -4.76
CA ASN A 111 -10.99 2.29 -5.21
C ASN A 111 -11.30 2.36 -6.71
N LEU A 112 -11.50 3.57 -7.25
CA LEU A 112 -11.78 3.79 -8.68
C LEU A 112 -10.55 3.49 -9.55
N LEU A 113 -9.37 3.90 -9.14
CA LEU A 113 -8.12 3.61 -9.83
C LEU A 113 -7.75 2.12 -9.72
N HIS A 114 -7.99 1.49 -8.57
CA HIS A 114 -7.80 0.05 -8.42
C HIS A 114 -8.76 -0.73 -9.32
N PHE A 115 -10.04 -0.32 -9.40
CA PHE A 115 -11.01 -0.86 -10.35
C PHE A 115 -10.51 -0.71 -11.80
N ALA A 116 -10.09 0.50 -12.19
CA ALA A 116 -9.58 0.76 -13.53
C ALA A 116 -8.35 -0.11 -13.85
N TRP A 117 -7.45 -0.30 -12.89
CA TRP A 117 -6.32 -1.20 -13.05
C TRP A 117 -6.75 -2.65 -13.28
N ILE A 118 -7.68 -3.21 -12.48
CA ILE A 118 -8.16 -4.59 -12.69
C ILE A 118 -8.70 -4.75 -14.11
N MET A 119 -9.49 -3.78 -14.57
CA MET A 119 -10.08 -3.79 -15.91
C MET A 119 -9.04 -3.79 -17.03
N LEU A 120 -7.98 -2.99 -16.88
CA LEU A 120 -6.89 -2.90 -17.84
C LEU A 120 -5.96 -4.13 -17.79
N TRP A 121 -5.61 -4.60 -16.60
CA TRP A 121 -4.75 -5.74 -16.35
C TRP A 121 -5.34 -7.04 -16.92
N CYS A 122 -6.62 -7.31 -16.64
CA CYS A 122 -7.29 -8.52 -17.11
C CYS A 122 -7.50 -8.55 -18.64
N ARG A 123 -7.31 -7.41 -19.32
CA ARG A 123 -7.35 -7.23 -20.77
C ARG A 123 -5.95 -6.99 -21.37
N SER A 124 -4.89 -7.24 -20.61
CA SER A 124 -3.49 -7.10 -21.04
C SER A 124 -3.08 -5.71 -21.55
N HIS A 125 -3.77 -4.65 -21.12
CA HIS A 125 -3.37 -3.26 -21.41
C HIS A 125 -2.27 -2.78 -20.44
N PHE A 126 -1.11 -3.43 -20.48
CA PHE A 126 -0.04 -3.25 -19.48
C PHE A 126 0.44 -1.81 -19.35
N PHE A 127 0.67 -1.11 -20.46
CA PHE A 127 1.09 0.30 -20.43
C PHE A 127 0.08 1.21 -19.73
N LEU A 128 -1.21 1.12 -20.10
CA LEU A 128 -2.25 1.93 -19.46
C LEU A 128 -2.43 1.55 -17.99
N SER A 129 -2.35 0.25 -17.69
CA SER A 129 -2.45 -0.22 -16.31
C SER A 129 -1.28 0.30 -15.45
N GLU A 130 -0.08 0.45 -16.03
CA GLU A 130 1.09 1.02 -15.36
C GLU A 130 0.91 2.51 -15.09
N VAL A 131 0.42 3.28 -16.07
CA VAL A 131 0.08 4.70 -15.88
C VAL A 131 -0.91 4.88 -14.73
N VAL A 132 -1.96 4.05 -14.65
CA VAL A 132 -2.93 4.08 -13.54
C VAL A 132 -2.25 3.79 -12.21
N GLN A 133 -1.32 2.82 -12.15
CA GLN A 133 -0.60 2.49 -10.91
C GLN A 133 0.36 3.59 -10.46
N VAL A 134 1.06 4.25 -11.38
CA VAL A 134 1.91 5.40 -11.06
C VAL A 134 1.07 6.54 -10.50
N ILE A 135 -0.09 6.85 -11.11
CA ILE A 135 -1.02 7.85 -10.58
C ILE A 135 -1.49 7.46 -9.17
N GLN A 136 -1.85 6.19 -8.97
CA GLN A 136 -2.26 5.65 -7.68
C GLN A 136 -1.16 5.80 -6.61
N PHE A 137 0.09 5.52 -6.98
CA PHE A 137 1.25 5.60 -6.10
C PHE A 137 1.51 7.04 -5.66
N LEU A 138 1.48 7.98 -6.60
CA LEU A 138 1.65 9.41 -6.33
C LEU A 138 0.53 9.94 -5.44
N GLN A 139 -0.72 9.55 -5.69
CA GLN A 139 -1.88 9.95 -4.91
C GLN A 139 -1.79 9.47 -3.45
N LEU A 140 -1.37 8.22 -3.22
CA LEU A 140 -1.20 7.67 -1.88
C LEU A 140 0.04 8.24 -1.19
N THR A 141 1.12 8.52 -1.92
CA THR A 141 2.31 9.17 -1.39
C THR A 141 1.98 10.60 -0.93
N ALA A 142 1.24 11.36 -1.75
CA ALA A 142 0.78 12.70 -1.37
C ALA A 142 -0.14 12.65 -0.14
N LEU A 143 -1.06 11.67 -0.07
CA LEU A 143 -1.90 11.45 1.11
C LEU A 143 -1.06 11.15 2.35
N TYR A 144 -0.07 10.25 2.22
CA TYR A 144 0.82 9.87 3.31
C TYR A 144 1.58 11.08 3.85
N LEU A 145 2.18 11.88 2.97
CA LEU A 145 2.96 13.05 3.37
C LEU A 145 2.10 14.16 3.99
N ARG A 146 0.87 14.34 3.52
CA ARG A 146 -0.07 15.35 4.05
C ARG A 146 -0.70 14.93 5.37
N HIS A 147 -0.89 13.63 5.58
CA HIS A 147 -1.64 13.08 6.70
C HIS A 147 -0.87 11.99 7.45
N SER A 148 0.43 12.20 7.68
CA SER A 148 1.32 11.22 8.32
C SER A 148 0.96 10.91 9.79
N THR A 149 0.21 11.78 10.46
CA THR A 149 -0.21 11.61 11.86
C THR A 149 -1.66 11.11 11.98
N LEU A 150 -2.20 10.46 10.95
CA LEU A 150 -3.54 9.90 11.02
C LEU A 150 -3.65 8.85 12.14
N PRO A 151 -4.84 8.73 12.75
CA PRO A 151 -5.08 7.63 13.66
C PRO A 151 -4.83 6.28 12.99
N ARG A 152 -4.14 5.37 13.68
CA ARG A 152 -3.62 4.12 13.11
C ARG A 152 -4.69 3.27 12.42
N TRP A 153 -5.90 3.23 12.98
CA TRP A 153 -7.02 2.48 12.41
C TRP A 153 -7.55 3.04 11.07
N ILE A 154 -7.25 4.30 10.74
CA ILE A 154 -7.52 4.91 9.42
C ILE A 154 -6.28 4.79 8.55
N HIS A 155 -5.11 5.09 9.12
CA HIS A 155 -3.82 5.08 8.43
C HIS A 155 -3.52 3.73 7.77
N THR A 156 -3.71 2.63 8.49
CA THR A 156 -3.39 1.29 8.02
C THR A 156 -4.21 0.87 6.79
N PRO A 157 -5.56 0.88 6.83
CA PRO A 157 -6.39 0.44 5.68
C PRO A 157 -6.44 1.41 4.50
N VAL A 158 -6.22 2.71 4.72
CA VAL A 158 -6.41 3.74 3.68
C VAL A 158 -5.09 4.21 3.09
N VAL A 159 -4.00 4.15 3.86
CA VAL A 159 -2.71 4.72 3.46
C VAL A 159 -1.62 3.65 3.41
N ALA A 160 -1.21 3.10 4.56
CA ALA A 160 0.00 2.29 4.67
C ALA A 160 -0.06 1.01 3.81
N MET A 161 -1.11 0.20 3.98
CA MET A 161 -1.24 -1.05 3.22
C MET A 161 -1.53 -0.80 1.74
N PRO A 162 -2.47 0.09 1.34
CA PRO A 162 -2.65 0.45 -0.06
C PRO A 162 -1.36 0.94 -0.73
N LEU A 163 -0.63 1.85 -0.10
CA LEU A 163 0.59 2.43 -0.65
C LEU A 163 1.67 1.37 -0.87
N THR A 164 1.83 0.48 0.12
CA THR A 164 2.80 -0.61 0.06
C THR A 164 2.47 -1.58 -1.08
N PHE A 165 1.20 -1.96 -1.23
CA PHE A 165 0.80 -2.84 -2.33
C PHE A 165 0.97 -2.18 -3.70
N THR A 166 0.58 -0.91 -3.84
CA THR A 166 0.76 -0.15 -5.08
C THR A 166 2.23 -0.06 -5.48
N PHE A 167 3.17 0.10 -4.53
CA PHE A 167 4.60 0.07 -4.84
C PHE A 167 5.03 -1.26 -5.49
N PHE A 168 4.64 -2.39 -4.90
CA PHE A 168 4.91 -3.71 -5.48
C PHE A 168 4.24 -3.87 -6.85
N LEU A 169 3.05 -3.32 -7.00
CA LEU A 169 2.27 -3.40 -8.23
C LEU A 169 2.90 -2.62 -9.38
N VAL A 170 3.43 -1.42 -9.13
CA VAL A 170 4.21 -0.63 -10.11
C VAL A 170 5.42 -1.42 -10.59
N VAL A 171 6.22 -1.97 -9.66
CA VAL A 171 7.42 -2.73 -10.04
C VAL A 171 7.07 -4.00 -10.81
N TRP A 172 6.02 -4.71 -10.39
CA TRP A 172 5.59 -5.95 -11.03
C TRP A 172 4.98 -5.71 -12.41
N ASN A 173 4.04 -4.78 -12.53
CA ASN A 173 3.38 -4.46 -13.78
C ASN A 173 4.35 -3.80 -14.78
N GLY A 174 5.22 -2.90 -14.31
CA GLY A 174 6.31 -2.36 -15.12
C GLY A 174 7.21 -3.45 -15.71
N ALA A 175 7.54 -4.49 -14.93
CA ALA A 175 8.31 -5.64 -15.42
C ALA A 175 7.58 -6.46 -16.49
N VAL A 176 6.25 -6.59 -16.37
CA VAL A 176 5.40 -7.23 -17.40
C VAL A 176 5.34 -6.38 -18.66
N MET A 177 5.13 -5.07 -18.52
CA MET A 177 5.05 -4.11 -19.63
C MET A 177 6.30 -4.11 -20.52
N VAL A 178 7.50 -4.21 -19.93
CA VAL A 178 8.77 -4.22 -20.70
C VAL A 178 9.17 -5.62 -21.19
N HIS A 179 8.29 -6.63 -21.03
CA HIS A 179 8.57 -8.02 -21.39
C HIS A 179 9.91 -8.53 -20.83
N CYS A 180 10.14 -8.36 -19.54
CA CYS A 180 11.39 -8.68 -18.85
C CYS A 180 11.76 -10.19 -18.86
N HIS A 181 12.36 -10.69 -19.94
CA HIS A 181 12.76 -12.10 -20.07
C HIS A 181 14.28 -12.31 -20.27
N ASP A 182 14.99 -11.27 -20.72
CA ASP A 182 16.42 -11.35 -21.06
C ASP A 182 17.35 -11.33 -19.85
N LEU A 183 18.60 -11.77 -20.06
CA LEU A 183 19.66 -11.80 -19.04
C LEU A 183 19.92 -10.40 -18.44
N ILE A 184 19.90 -9.35 -19.27
CA ILE A 184 20.04 -7.96 -18.81
C ILE A 184 18.91 -7.62 -17.83
N CYS A 185 17.68 -8.01 -18.14
CA CYS A 185 16.55 -7.72 -17.27
C CYS A 185 16.64 -8.45 -15.93
N ARG A 186 17.22 -9.65 -15.91
CA ARG A 186 17.50 -10.39 -14.65
C ARG A 186 18.54 -9.68 -13.78
N ILE A 187 19.61 -9.14 -14.38
CA ILE A 187 20.63 -8.37 -13.66
C ILE A 187 19.99 -7.10 -13.07
N LEU A 188 19.23 -6.36 -13.88
CA LEU A 188 18.54 -5.16 -13.41
C LEU A 188 17.51 -5.47 -12.33
N ALA A 189 16.76 -6.57 -12.45
CA ALA A 189 15.81 -7.00 -11.43
C ALA A 189 16.48 -7.35 -10.09
N ASN A 190 17.63 -8.01 -10.12
CA ASN A 190 18.42 -8.32 -8.91
C ASN A 190 18.94 -7.06 -8.20
N ILE A 191 19.16 -5.96 -8.92
CA ILE A 191 19.52 -4.66 -8.33
C ILE A 191 18.27 -3.95 -7.84
N ALA A 192 17.22 -3.88 -8.67
CA ALA A 192 15.99 -3.16 -8.39
C ALA A 192 15.21 -3.72 -7.20
N ILE A 193 15.29 -5.03 -6.91
CA ILE A 193 14.63 -5.64 -5.76
C ILE A 193 15.04 -4.99 -4.43
N TRP A 194 16.30 -4.54 -4.30
CA TRP A 194 16.79 -3.85 -3.10
C TRP A 194 16.14 -2.47 -2.88
N GLY A 195 15.51 -1.91 -3.91
CA GLY A 195 14.66 -0.73 -3.78
C GLY A 195 13.53 -0.92 -2.76
N ILE A 196 13.08 -2.16 -2.52
CA ILE A 196 12.10 -2.49 -1.47
C ILE A 196 12.64 -2.14 -0.06
N VAL A 197 13.93 -2.39 0.20
CA VAL A 197 14.57 -2.02 1.47
C VAL A 197 14.66 -0.51 1.62
N VAL A 198 15.03 0.19 0.55
CA VAL A 198 15.09 1.66 0.56
C VAL A 198 13.71 2.25 0.81
N TYR A 199 12.69 1.72 0.13
CA TYR A 199 11.29 2.11 0.34
C TYR A 199 10.84 1.92 1.79
N ALA A 200 10.97 0.71 2.34
CA ALA A 200 10.59 0.44 3.73
C ALA A 200 11.44 1.24 4.73
N GLY A 201 12.74 1.32 4.48
CA GLY A 201 13.70 2.06 5.30
C GLY A 201 13.37 3.54 5.40
N PHE A 202 12.91 4.17 4.31
CA PHE A 202 12.44 5.54 4.33
C PHE A 202 11.28 5.74 5.31
N PHE A 203 10.24 4.91 5.22
CA PHE A 203 9.07 5.02 6.12
C PHE A 203 9.39 4.66 7.58
N LEU A 204 10.24 3.66 7.80
CA LEU A 204 10.69 3.28 9.14
C LEU A 204 11.62 4.31 9.77
N ALA A 205 12.55 4.90 9.02
CA ALA A 205 13.53 5.84 9.55
C ALA A 205 12.92 7.22 9.78
N VAL A 206 12.18 7.75 8.79
CA VAL A 206 11.66 9.12 8.80
C VAL A 206 10.36 9.21 9.60
N PHE A 207 9.42 8.29 9.39
CA PHE A 207 8.07 8.35 9.98
C PHE A 207 7.85 7.38 11.14
N LYS A 208 8.82 6.49 11.41
CA LYS A 208 8.69 5.42 12.42
C LYS A 208 7.45 4.55 12.20
N ASP A 209 7.07 4.37 10.94
CA ASP A 209 5.84 3.69 10.57
C ASP A 209 6.05 2.19 10.38
N TRP A 210 5.76 1.46 11.45
CA TRP A 210 5.88 0.01 11.47
C TRP A 210 4.80 -0.72 10.65
N HIS A 211 3.70 -0.06 10.26
CA HIS A 211 2.67 -0.71 9.42
C HIS A 211 3.15 -0.91 7.99
N VAL A 212 3.79 0.11 7.40
CA VAL A 212 4.46 0.00 6.10
C VAL A 212 5.56 -1.05 6.16
N GLY A 213 6.31 -1.09 7.26
CA GLY A 213 7.35 -2.09 7.51
C GLY A 213 6.81 -3.53 7.48
N PHE A 214 5.80 -3.85 8.29
CA PHE A 214 5.22 -5.20 8.31
C PHE A 214 4.51 -5.56 7.00
N ALA A 215 3.80 -4.61 6.37
CA ALA A 215 3.18 -4.83 5.07
C ALA A 215 4.23 -5.17 4.00
N THR A 216 5.36 -4.44 4.01
CA THR A 216 6.47 -4.65 3.06
C THR A 216 7.16 -5.98 3.32
N ALA A 217 7.41 -6.33 4.59
CA ALA A 217 7.97 -7.63 4.96
C ALA A 217 7.08 -8.79 4.49
N PHE A 218 5.76 -8.69 4.70
CA PHE A 218 4.80 -9.70 4.26
C PHE A 218 4.76 -9.87 2.74
N LEU A 219 4.70 -8.77 1.97
CA LEU A 219 4.73 -8.83 0.50
C LEU A 219 6.09 -9.31 -0.03
N SER A 220 7.19 -8.99 0.66
CA SER A 220 8.52 -9.52 0.33
C SER A 220 8.61 -11.03 0.59
N ALA A 221 7.98 -11.54 1.65
CA ALA A 221 7.82 -12.98 1.86
C ALA A 221 7.03 -13.62 0.71
N GLY A 222 5.92 -13.01 0.30
CA GLY A 222 5.13 -13.46 -0.84
C GLY A 222 5.90 -13.47 -2.16
N LEU A 223 6.77 -12.48 -2.37
CA LEU A 223 7.69 -12.43 -3.50
C LEU A 223 8.70 -13.59 -3.44
N GLY A 224 9.34 -13.80 -2.28
CA GLY A 224 10.31 -14.88 -2.08
C GLY A 224 9.69 -16.27 -2.30
N VAL A 225 8.50 -16.52 -1.76
CA VAL A 225 7.76 -17.76 -1.95
C VAL A 225 7.36 -17.95 -3.41
N GLY A 226 6.84 -16.91 -4.07
CA GLY A 226 6.50 -16.97 -5.50
C GLY A 226 7.70 -17.37 -6.35
N GLN A 227 8.81 -16.66 -6.20
CA GLN A 227 10.03 -16.90 -6.97
C GLN A 227 10.69 -18.25 -6.64
N PHE A 228 10.57 -18.72 -5.40
CA PHE A 228 11.07 -20.05 -5.00
C PHE A 228 10.41 -21.19 -5.78
N PHE A 229 9.09 -21.10 -6.01
CA PHE A 229 8.35 -22.12 -6.77
C PHE A 229 8.48 -21.95 -8.29
N THR A 230 8.56 -20.72 -8.78
CA THR A 230 8.67 -20.45 -10.23
C THR A 230 10.08 -20.75 -10.77
N LYS A 231 11.13 -20.70 -9.93
CA LYS A 231 12.54 -21.01 -10.24
C LYS A 231 13.12 -20.30 -11.49
N THR A 232 12.46 -19.28 -12.02
CA THR A 232 12.86 -18.61 -13.26
C THR A 232 14.18 -17.84 -13.11
N ILE A 233 14.49 -17.34 -11.91
CA ILE A 233 15.70 -16.54 -11.62
C ILE A 233 16.30 -16.95 -10.27
N ALA A 234 17.51 -17.52 -10.31
CA ALA A 234 18.12 -18.21 -9.18
C ALA A 234 18.39 -17.32 -7.94
N LEU A 235 18.63 -16.01 -8.12
CA LEU A 235 18.99 -15.10 -7.02
C LEU A 235 17.81 -14.26 -6.49
N GLN A 236 16.64 -14.30 -7.14
CA GLN A 236 15.53 -13.43 -6.76
C GLN A 236 14.88 -13.84 -5.43
N TRP A 237 14.67 -15.15 -5.22
CA TRP A 237 14.09 -15.66 -3.98
C TRP A 237 14.95 -15.43 -2.72
N PRO A 238 16.29 -15.66 -2.69
CA PRO A 238 17.07 -15.42 -1.49
C PRO A 238 17.14 -13.92 -1.17
N PHE A 239 17.20 -13.05 -2.19
CA PHE A 239 17.16 -11.60 -1.98
C PHE A 239 15.81 -11.17 -1.39
N ALA A 240 14.69 -11.67 -1.89
CA ALA A 240 13.37 -11.37 -1.33
C ALA A 240 13.26 -11.80 0.15
N PHE A 241 13.78 -12.97 0.53
CA PHE A 241 13.80 -13.42 1.93
C PHE A 241 14.76 -12.61 2.81
N ALA A 242 15.93 -12.21 2.29
CA ALA A 242 16.85 -11.32 2.98
C ALA A 242 16.21 -9.96 3.24
N ILE A 243 15.56 -9.37 2.22
CA ILE A 243 14.81 -8.11 2.33
C ILE A 243 13.70 -8.24 3.36
N MET A 244 12.90 -9.30 3.30
CA MET A 244 11.86 -9.57 4.30
C MET A 244 12.45 -9.59 5.72
N SER A 245 13.56 -10.31 5.92
CA SER A 245 14.21 -10.42 7.23
C SER A 245 14.72 -9.07 7.74
N ILE A 246 15.42 -8.31 6.89
CA ILE A 246 15.95 -6.98 7.22
C ILE A 246 14.82 -6.02 7.59
N VAL A 247 13.77 -5.96 6.76
CA VAL A 247 12.63 -5.07 6.98
C VAL A 247 11.86 -5.50 8.21
N PHE A 248 11.64 -6.80 8.43
CA PHE A 248 10.93 -7.31 9.60
C PHE A 248 11.66 -6.97 10.90
N VAL A 249 12.96 -7.26 11.01
CA VAL A 249 13.76 -6.94 12.20
C VAL A 249 13.80 -5.43 12.45
N SER A 250 14.01 -4.64 11.40
CA SER A 250 13.98 -3.17 11.51
C SER A 250 12.62 -2.66 11.97
N THR A 251 11.54 -3.27 11.51
CA THR A 251 10.17 -2.96 11.92
C THR A 251 9.94 -3.31 13.39
N CYS A 252 10.38 -4.49 13.83
CA CYS A 252 10.30 -4.90 15.24
C CYS A 252 11.07 -3.94 16.16
N ALA A 253 12.26 -3.49 15.75
CA ALA A 253 13.04 -2.52 16.52
C ALA A 253 12.32 -1.17 16.67
N VAL A 254 11.57 -0.73 15.65
CA VAL A 254 10.77 0.49 15.70
C VAL A 254 9.47 0.30 16.50
N ALA A 255 8.83 -0.87 16.38
CA ALA A 255 7.56 -1.18 17.04
C ALA A 255 7.71 -1.46 18.55
N PHE A 256 8.83 -2.08 18.96
CA PHE A 256 9.09 -2.51 20.33
C PHE A 256 10.46 -2.01 20.83
N PRO A 257 10.66 -0.70 20.98
CA PRO A 257 11.96 -0.12 21.31
C PRO A 257 12.54 -0.63 22.65
N GLU A 258 11.68 -1.00 23.60
CA GLU A 258 12.07 -1.53 24.91
C GLU A 258 12.75 -2.91 24.82
N VAL A 259 12.25 -3.79 23.94
CA VAL A 259 12.82 -5.13 23.73
C VAL A 259 14.20 -5.06 23.07
N PHE A 260 14.44 -3.99 22.29
CA PHE A 260 15.69 -3.75 21.57
C PHE A 260 16.62 -2.76 22.29
N GLY A 261 16.38 -2.45 23.57
CA GLY A 261 17.30 -1.69 24.42
C GLY A 261 17.40 -0.19 24.15
N ALA A 262 16.42 0.40 23.44
CA ALA A 262 16.41 1.84 23.11
C ALA A 262 15.72 2.71 24.17
N SER A 263 15.36 2.15 25.32
CA SER A 263 14.63 2.82 26.40
C SER A 263 15.45 3.88 27.16
N GLU A 264 16.77 3.73 27.29
CA GLU A 264 17.58 4.61 28.15
C GLU A 264 17.97 5.96 27.51
N ALA A 265 17.94 6.08 26.17
CA ALA A 265 18.33 7.32 25.50
C ALA A 265 17.21 8.40 25.49
N ARG A 266 16.00 8.08 25.96
CA ARG A 266 14.82 8.96 25.86
C ARG A 266 14.42 9.68 27.14
N GLU A 267 14.91 9.28 28.32
CA GLU A 267 14.54 9.93 29.58
C GLU A 267 15.46 11.08 30.03
N GLY A 268 16.63 11.26 29.41
CA GLY A 268 17.62 12.24 29.85
C GLY A 268 17.54 13.67 29.28
N GLY A 269 16.65 13.93 28.30
CA GLY A 269 16.72 15.15 27.49
C GLY A 269 15.79 16.31 27.86
N GLU A 270 14.61 16.05 28.44
CA GLU A 270 13.58 17.09 28.58
C GLU A 270 12.75 16.93 29.87
N ARG A 271 13.42 16.91 31.03
CA ARG A 271 12.78 17.32 32.28
C ARG A 271 13.39 18.66 32.71
N ALA A 272 12.78 19.75 32.27
CA ALA A 272 12.93 21.03 32.94
C ALA A 272 12.47 20.84 34.41
N PRO A 273 13.33 21.11 35.40
CA PRO A 273 12.94 20.98 36.80
C PRO A 273 11.86 22.03 37.09
N LEU A 274 10.65 21.58 37.41
CA LEU A 274 9.61 22.42 37.97
C LEU A 274 10.14 22.97 39.30
N LEU A 275 10.42 24.27 39.34
CA LEU A 275 10.62 24.99 40.59
C LEU A 275 9.35 24.78 41.42
N ARG A 276 9.51 24.08 42.54
CA ARG A 276 8.51 24.08 43.60
C ARG A 276 8.41 25.51 44.10
N GLU A 277 7.22 26.09 43.99
CA GLU A 277 6.86 27.25 44.80
C GLU A 277 6.71 26.75 46.24
N ASP A 278 7.76 26.94 47.02
CA ASP A 278 7.68 26.84 48.47
C ASP A 278 7.13 28.17 49.03
N ALA A 279 6.25 28.02 50.01
CA ALA A 279 5.41 29.00 50.72
C ALA A 279 6.10 30.28 51.22
#